data_AF-A0A931S3L8-F1
#
_entry.id   AF-A0A931S3L8-F1
#
_cell.length_a   1.000
_cell.length_b   1.000
_cell.length_c   1.000
_cell.angle_alpha   90.00
_cell.angle_beta   90.00
_cell.angle_gamma   90.00
#
_symmetry.space_group_name_H-M   'P 1'
#
loop_
_entity.id
_entity.type
_entity.pdbx_description
1 polymer ?
#
loop_
_entity_poly.entity_id
_entity_poly.type
_entity_poly.pdbx_seq_one_letter_code
_entity_poly.pdbx_strand_id
1 'polypeptide(L)'
;MRDQRAVVLMVLDGWGVNPRADGNAILRAATPHMDSLAERYPSTTISISGLDVGLPDGQMGNSEVGHMHLGSGRVVYQDLTLIHRAIDDGSFFSNRVFLDALRAAKQAGGRLHLMGLLGDGGVHSHQRHLEALIEIGEREKMERMFLHLFLDGRDTPPNSAKEFARQLEARIKGRPAVRIATLSGRYYAMDRDRRWERTEKAYLALTEGVGVQASSVLEAIQKSYQDEVTDEFVLPTVVQEHFPEAAV
;
A
#
# COMPACT_ATOMS: atom_id res chain seq x y z
N MET A 1 46.67 20.51 21.68
CA MET A 1 45.65 19.74 20.94
C MET A 1 44.58 19.34 21.95
N ARG A 2 43.30 19.59 21.68
CA ARG A 2 42.23 19.10 22.58
C ARG A 2 42.30 17.57 22.55
N ASP A 3 42.38 16.97 23.73
CA ASP A 3 42.35 15.52 23.92
C ASP A 3 40.98 15.00 23.45
N GLN A 4 40.87 14.63 22.18
CA GLN A 4 39.64 14.14 21.58
C GLN A 4 39.51 12.65 21.90
N ARG A 5 38.61 12.32 22.82
CA ARG A 5 38.21 10.93 23.07
C ARG A 5 37.37 10.45 21.90
N ALA A 6 37.85 9.41 21.21
CA ALA A 6 37.11 8.79 20.12
C ALA A 6 35.93 7.99 20.68
N VAL A 7 34.78 8.08 20.00
CA VAL A 7 33.61 7.23 20.24
C VAL A 7 33.47 6.31 19.04
N VAL A 8 33.32 5.01 19.28
CA VAL A 8 33.16 3.99 18.24
C VAL A 8 31.80 3.33 18.41
N LEU A 9 30.98 3.40 17.35
CA LEU A 9 29.79 2.57 17.20
C LEU A 9 30.16 1.32 16.40
N MET A 10 30.03 0.14 17.01
CA MET A 10 30.26 -1.14 16.36
C MET A 10 28.92 -1.83 16.12
N VAL A 11 28.63 -2.15 14.86
CA VAL A 11 27.41 -2.86 14.45
C VAL A 11 27.78 -4.28 14.07
N LEU A 12 27.27 -5.26 14.81
CA LEU A 12 27.37 -6.68 14.47
C LEU A 12 26.15 -7.07 13.65
N ASP A 13 26.27 -7.05 12.33
CA ASP A 13 25.16 -7.35 11.42
C ASP A 13 24.67 -8.80 11.61
N GLY A 14 23.35 -8.99 11.74
CA GLY A 14 22.74 -10.29 12.03
C GLY A 14 22.90 -10.81 13.46
N TRP A 15 23.32 -9.99 14.43
CA TRP A 15 23.47 -10.40 15.84
C TRP A 15 22.23 -10.08 16.69
N GLY A 16 21.36 -11.07 16.90
CA GLY A 16 20.13 -10.93 17.70
C GLY A 16 20.19 -11.60 19.08
N VAL A 17 19.29 -11.19 19.99
CA VAL A 17 19.07 -11.85 21.28
C VAL A 17 17.85 -12.77 21.16
N ASN A 18 18.07 -14.08 21.25
CA ASN A 18 17.02 -15.09 21.18
C ASN A 18 17.10 -16.01 22.42
N PRO A 19 16.03 -16.13 23.23
CA PRO A 19 16.05 -16.99 24.41
C PRO A 19 16.04 -18.49 24.08
N ARG A 20 15.67 -18.88 22.85
CA ARG A 20 15.69 -20.29 22.43
C ARG A 20 17.12 -20.70 22.09
N ALA A 21 17.53 -21.87 22.58
CA ALA A 21 18.85 -22.45 22.30
C ALA A 21 18.89 -23.22 20.97
N ASP A 22 17.75 -23.77 20.55
CA ASP A 22 17.62 -24.56 19.34
C ASP A 22 18.00 -23.72 18.11
N GLY A 23 19.03 -24.13 17.37
CA GLY A 23 19.48 -23.41 16.18
C GLY A 23 20.13 -22.03 16.45
N ASN A 24 20.38 -21.66 17.70
CA ASN A 24 20.95 -20.37 18.06
C ASN A 24 22.48 -20.39 17.99
N ALA A 25 23.04 -19.94 16.85
CA ALA A 25 24.47 -19.92 16.63
C ALA A 25 25.22 -18.99 17.61
N ILE A 26 24.61 -17.86 17.99
CA ILE A 26 25.22 -16.87 18.90
C ILE A 26 25.39 -17.47 20.29
N LEU A 27 24.32 -18.06 20.84
CA LEU A 27 24.37 -18.69 22.17
C LEU A 27 25.32 -19.89 22.24
N ARG A 28 25.48 -20.61 21.13
CA ARG A 28 26.33 -21.82 21.06
C ARG A 28 27.80 -21.51 20.76
N ALA A 29 28.11 -20.32 20.27
CA ALA A 29 29.47 -19.90 20.00
C ALA A 29 30.21 -19.51 21.28
N ALA A 30 31.55 -19.62 21.28
CA ALA A 30 32.36 -19.05 22.34
C ALA A 30 32.59 -17.55 22.05
N THR A 31 31.91 -16.67 22.80
CA THR A 31 31.90 -15.22 22.58
C THR A 31 32.49 -14.41 23.75
N PRO A 32 33.67 -14.80 24.30
CA PRO A 32 34.13 -14.30 25.60
C PRO A 32 34.31 -12.79 25.67
N HIS A 33 34.64 -12.14 24.55
CA HIS A 33 34.74 -10.68 24.50
C HIS A 33 33.37 -9.99 24.55
N MET A 34 32.37 -10.52 23.83
CA MET A 34 31.01 -9.97 23.86
C MET A 34 30.34 -10.21 25.21
N ASP A 35 30.51 -11.42 25.78
CA ASP A 35 29.97 -11.78 27.08
C ASP A 35 30.52 -10.87 28.17
N SER A 36 31.84 -10.65 28.13
CA SER A 36 32.54 -9.78 29.09
C SER A 36 32.18 -8.30 28.96
N LEU A 37 31.78 -7.83 27.77
CA LEU A 37 31.26 -6.47 27.59
C LEU A 37 29.88 -6.33 28.22
N ALA A 38 28.99 -7.31 28.00
CA ALA A 38 27.64 -7.29 28.56
C ALA A 38 27.59 -7.40 30.09
N GLU A 39 28.54 -8.12 30.70
CA GLU A 39 28.66 -8.30 32.15
C GLU A 39 29.28 -7.10 32.87
N ARG A 40 30.32 -6.48 32.29
CA ARG A 40 31.11 -5.44 32.97
C ARG A 40 30.61 -4.01 32.75
N TYR A 41 29.81 -3.78 31.71
CA TYR A 41 29.33 -2.45 31.33
C TYR A 41 27.81 -2.41 31.25
N PRO A 42 27.18 -1.22 31.37
CA PRO A 42 25.74 -1.09 31.18
C PRO A 42 25.30 -1.64 29.82
N SER A 43 24.36 -2.59 29.85
CA SER A 43 23.84 -3.27 28.67
C SER A 43 22.32 -3.25 28.65
N THR A 44 21.75 -3.24 27.44
CA THR A 44 20.30 -3.29 27.23
C THR A 44 20.01 -3.91 25.87
N THR A 45 18.75 -4.27 25.62
CA THR A 45 18.25 -4.74 24.34
C THR A 45 17.39 -3.68 23.69
N ILE A 46 17.50 -3.55 22.37
CA ILE A 46 16.64 -2.67 21.57
C ILE A 46 15.91 -3.50 20.53
N SER A 47 14.68 -3.10 20.21
CA SER A 47 13.94 -3.69 19.09
C SER A 47 14.44 -3.08 17.78
N ILE A 48 14.61 -3.91 16.74
CA ILE A 48 15.08 -3.50 15.41
C ILE A 48 14.18 -4.07 14.30
N SER A 49 12.92 -4.33 14.62
CA SER A 49 11.92 -4.96 13.74
C SER A 49 10.55 -4.32 13.93
N GLY A 50 9.65 -4.54 12.97
CA GLY A 50 8.28 -4.05 13.04
C GLY A 50 8.15 -2.53 13.22
N LEU A 51 7.14 -2.12 13.97
CA LEU A 51 6.78 -0.71 14.17
C LEU A 51 7.87 0.11 14.86
N ASP A 52 8.73 -0.54 15.66
CA ASP A 52 9.85 0.11 16.36
C ASP A 52 10.89 0.69 15.40
N VAL A 53 10.95 0.15 14.17
CA VAL A 53 11.80 0.64 13.07
C VAL A 53 10.98 1.00 11.83
N GLY A 54 9.72 1.41 12.02
CA GLY A 54 8.89 1.94 10.95
C GLY A 54 8.47 0.93 9.88
N LEU A 55 8.67 -0.37 10.12
CA LEU A 55 8.17 -1.46 9.31
C LEU A 55 6.75 -1.87 9.73
N PRO A 56 5.98 -2.55 8.85
CA PRO A 56 4.75 -3.24 9.22
C PRO A 56 4.90 -4.14 10.45
N ASP A 57 3.82 -4.29 11.22
CA ASP A 57 3.83 -5.11 12.42
C ASP A 57 4.26 -6.56 12.13
N GLY A 58 5.12 -7.12 12.98
CA GLY A 58 5.70 -8.45 12.81
C GLY A 58 6.75 -8.60 11.71
N GLN A 59 7.02 -7.58 10.89
CA GLN A 59 8.02 -7.68 9.83
C GLN A 59 9.45 -7.68 10.41
N MET A 60 10.27 -8.63 9.96
CA MET A 60 11.68 -8.70 10.34
C MET A 60 12.46 -7.46 9.87
N GLY A 61 13.42 -7.03 10.70
CA GLY A 61 14.39 -6.02 10.29
C GLY A 61 15.35 -6.51 9.20
N ASN A 62 16.06 -5.59 8.58
CA ASN A 62 17.13 -5.85 7.63
C ASN A 62 18.24 -4.80 7.77
N SER A 63 19.38 -5.01 7.11
CA SER A 63 20.55 -4.13 7.22
C SER A 63 20.25 -2.69 6.82
N GLU A 64 19.50 -2.45 5.74
CA GLU A 64 19.18 -1.09 5.27
C GLU A 64 18.36 -0.32 6.31
N VAL A 65 17.27 -0.95 6.79
CA VAL A 65 16.39 -0.36 7.81
C VAL A 65 17.17 -0.11 9.11
N GLY A 66 17.96 -1.08 9.57
CA GLY A 66 18.74 -0.96 10.80
C GLY A 66 19.76 0.19 10.76
N HIS A 67 20.55 0.28 9.68
CA HIS A 67 21.53 1.35 9.53
C HIS A 67 20.88 2.73 9.41
N MET A 68 19.74 2.83 8.72
CA MET A 68 19.00 4.07 8.60
C MET A 68 18.48 4.57 9.95
N HIS A 69 18.00 3.67 10.81
CA HIS A 69 17.53 4.02 12.15
C HIS A 69 18.68 4.45 13.07
N LEU A 70 19.77 3.67 13.10
CA LEU A 70 20.96 4.02 13.90
C LEU A 70 21.57 5.35 13.47
N GLY A 71 21.63 5.62 12.17
CA GLY A 71 22.19 6.86 11.63
C GLY A 71 21.28 8.07 11.78
N SER A 72 19.96 7.88 11.75
CA SER A 72 18.99 8.99 11.81
C SER A 72 18.59 9.39 13.23
N GLY A 73 18.77 8.52 14.22
CA GLY A 73 18.39 8.77 15.61
C GLY A 73 16.88 8.92 15.82
N ARG A 74 16.06 8.41 14.88
CA ARG A 74 14.59 8.45 14.92
C ARG A 74 14.00 7.25 14.20
N VAL A 75 12.71 7.01 14.41
CA VAL A 75 11.95 6.05 13.61
C VAL A 75 11.76 6.61 12.21
N VAL A 76 12.21 5.87 11.20
CA VAL A 76 12.01 6.17 9.80
C VAL A 76 10.90 5.27 9.28
N TYR A 77 9.69 5.83 9.28
CA TYR A 77 8.51 5.15 8.77
C TYR A 77 8.59 5.01 7.25
N GLN A 78 8.36 3.78 6.77
CA GLN A 78 8.07 3.53 5.37
C GLN A 78 6.69 4.09 5.02
N ASP A 79 6.47 4.46 3.76
CA ASP A 79 5.23 5.13 3.33
C ASP A 79 3.96 4.35 3.71
N LEU A 80 3.96 3.02 3.56
CA LEU A 80 2.83 2.17 3.97
C LEU A 80 2.51 2.34 5.47
N THR A 81 3.53 2.19 6.33
CA THR A 81 3.38 2.33 7.79
C THR A 81 2.96 3.74 8.18
N LEU A 82 3.53 4.76 7.52
CA LEU A 82 3.21 6.15 7.77
C LEU A 82 1.75 6.46 7.46
N ILE A 83 1.24 5.98 6.32
CA ILE A 83 -0.16 6.18 5.93
C ILE A 83 -1.10 5.37 6.84
N HIS A 84 -0.77 4.11 7.17
CA HIS A 84 -1.54 3.32 8.15
C HIS A 84 -1.67 4.06 9.48
N ARG A 85 -0.56 4.56 10.02
CA ARG A 85 -0.55 5.33 11.27
C ARG A 85 -1.42 6.57 11.15
N ALA A 86 -1.33 7.31 10.04
CA ALA A 86 -2.15 8.50 9.84
C ALA A 86 -3.65 8.18 9.79
N ILE A 87 -4.03 7.00 9.28
CA ILE A 87 -5.42 6.52 9.31
C ILE A 87 -5.81 6.15 10.75
N ASP A 88 -4.94 5.43 11.47
CA ASP A 88 -5.15 4.98 12.85
C ASP A 88 -5.30 6.13 13.86
N ASP A 89 -4.46 7.16 13.75
CA ASP A 89 -4.50 8.33 14.62
C ASP A 89 -5.46 9.43 14.14
N GLY A 90 -6.10 9.22 12.99
CA GLY A 90 -7.09 10.11 12.39
C GLY A 90 -6.51 11.33 11.66
N SER A 91 -5.19 11.54 11.68
CA SER A 91 -4.55 12.68 11.00
C SER A 91 -4.73 12.63 9.48
N PHE A 92 -4.87 11.45 8.87
CA PHE A 92 -5.18 11.24 7.45
C PHE A 92 -6.42 12.03 7.01
N PHE A 93 -7.47 12.02 7.82
CA PHE A 93 -8.74 12.68 7.52
C PHE A 93 -8.70 14.21 7.68
N SER A 94 -7.61 14.75 8.24
CA SER A 94 -7.37 16.18 8.39
C SER A 94 -6.34 16.73 7.39
N ASN A 95 -5.86 15.89 6.47
CA ASN A 95 -4.84 16.28 5.50
C ASN A 95 -5.35 17.39 4.57
N ARG A 96 -4.75 18.58 4.68
CA ARG A 96 -5.17 19.77 3.94
C ARG A 96 -5.14 19.58 2.43
N VAL A 97 -4.18 18.82 1.89
CA VAL A 97 -4.08 18.58 0.44
C VAL A 97 -5.33 17.85 -0.07
N PHE A 98 -5.79 16.83 0.67
CA PHE A 98 -7.02 16.11 0.30
C PHE A 98 -8.24 17.00 0.46
N LEU A 99 -8.38 17.68 1.60
CA LEU A 99 -9.53 18.52 1.89
C LEU A 99 -9.67 19.68 0.89
N ASP A 100 -8.58 20.34 0.55
CA ASP A 100 -8.59 21.46 -0.39
C ASP A 100 -8.93 21.00 -1.81
N ALA A 101 -8.38 19.85 -2.25
CA ALA A 101 -8.71 19.27 -3.55
C ALA A 101 -10.19 18.87 -3.65
N LEU A 102 -10.74 18.22 -2.62
CA LEU A 102 -12.15 17.83 -2.57
C LEU A 102 -13.08 19.04 -2.56
N ARG A 103 -12.76 20.06 -1.77
CA ARG A 103 -13.55 21.31 -1.71
C ARG A 103 -13.55 22.05 -3.02
N ALA A 104 -12.39 22.15 -3.68
CA ALA A 104 -12.29 22.77 -5.01
C ALA A 104 -13.11 22.00 -6.04
N ALA A 105 -13.00 20.67 -6.08
CA ALA A 105 -13.79 19.82 -6.97
C ALA A 105 -15.29 19.98 -6.69
N LYS A 106 -15.71 20.00 -5.43
CA LYS A 106 -17.12 20.17 -5.03
C LYS A 106 -17.66 21.54 -5.43
N GLN A 107 -16.91 22.62 -5.20
CA GLN A 107 -17.31 23.98 -5.58
C GLN A 107 -17.50 24.12 -7.09
N ALA A 108 -16.69 23.41 -7.88
CA ALA A 108 -16.82 23.35 -9.33
C ALA A 108 -17.96 22.42 -9.81
N GLY A 109 -18.75 21.82 -8.91
CA GLY A 109 -19.74 20.82 -9.27
C GLY A 109 -19.10 19.57 -9.90
N GLY A 110 -17.88 19.24 -9.49
CA GLY A 110 -17.05 18.17 -10.04
C GLY A 110 -17.40 16.78 -9.49
N ARG A 111 -16.42 15.88 -9.64
CA ARG A 111 -16.50 14.46 -9.29
C ARG A 111 -15.17 14.05 -8.63
N LEU A 112 -15.20 13.08 -7.72
CA LEU A 112 -13.99 12.47 -7.18
C LEU A 112 -13.71 11.17 -7.95
N HIS A 113 -12.49 11.04 -8.46
CA HIS A 113 -12.01 9.81 -9.07
C HIS A 113 -10.90 9.24 -8.18
N LEU A 114 -11.07 8.00 -7.74
CA LEU A 114 -10.07 7.26 -6.96
C LEU A 114 -9.58 6.10 -7.82
N MET A 115 -8.27 6.04 -8.04
CA MET A 115 -7.64 5.00 -8.84
C MET A 115 -6.43 4.43 -8.12
N GLY A 116 -6.24 3.12 -8.21
CA GLY A 116 -5.14 2.45 -7.53
C GLY A 116 -5.26 0.94 -7.57
N LEU A 117 -4.17 0.28 -7.19
CA LEU A 117 -4.10 -1.17 -7.09
C LEU A 117 -5.04 -1.68 -5.98
N LEU A 118 -5.81 -2.71 -6.27
CA LEU A 118 -6.78 -3.33 -5.38
C LEU A 118 -6.14 -4.55 -4.72
N GLY A 119 -6.09 -4.55 -3.39
CA GLY A 119 -5.60 -5.68 -2.61
C GLY A 119 -4.81 -5.24 -1.38
N ASP A 120 -4.24 -6.20 -0.67
CA ASP A 120 -3.46 -6.02 0.56
C ASP A 120 -1.96 -6.28 0.38
N GLY A 121 -1.48 -6.38 -0.88
CA GLY A 121 -0.07 -6.70 -1.17
C GLY A 121 0.96 -5.72 -0.58
N GLY A 122 0.58 -4.47 -0.33
CA GLY A 122 1.40 -3.51 0.46
C GLY A 122 2.65 -2.96 -0.25
N VAL A 123 2.99 -3.43 -1.44
CA VAL A 123 4.17 -2.96 -2.20
C VAL A 123 3.90 -1.63 -2.90
N HIS A 124 2.77 -1.54 -3.63
CA HIS A 124 2.41 -0.34 -4.39
C HIS A 124 1.19 0.39 -3.82
N SER A 125 0.35 -0.29 -3.06
CA SER A 125 -0.84 0.27 -2.42
C SER A 125 -1.37 -0.68 -1.35
N HIS A 126 -2.44 -0.26 -0.67
CA HIS A 126 -3.19 -1.13 0.22
C HIS A 126 -4.67 -0.72 0.18
N GLN A 127 -5.60 -1.69 0.12
CA GLN A 127 -7.05 -1.45 0.01
C GLN A 127 -7.59 -0.57 1.15
N ARG A 128 -7.00 -0.71 2.35
CA ARG A 128 -7.28 0.17 3.50
C ARG A 128 -7.15 1.67 3.17
N HIS A 129 -6.21 2.06 2.31
CA HIS A 129 -6.00 3.46 1.92
C HIS A 129 -7.12 3.94 0.98
N LEU A 130 -7.54 3.10 0.04
CA LEU A 130 -8.70 3.38 -0.83
C LEU A 130 -9.96 3.61 0.01
N GLU A 131 -10.19 2.77 1.01
CA GLU A 131 -11.34 2.87 1.90
C GLU A 131 -11.32 4.16 2.73
N ALA A 132 -10.16 4.57 3.24
CA ALA A 132 -10.00 5.86 3.93
C ALA A 132 -10.22 7.06 2.98
N LEU A 133 -9.83 6.93 1.70
CA LEU A 133 -10.09 7.94 0.66
C LEU A 133 -11.58 8.02 0.27
N ILE A 134 -12.31 6.91 0.31
CA ILE A 134 -13.77 6.92 0.14
C ILE A 134 -14.40 7.67 1.33
N GLU A 135 -13.97 7.35 2.55
CA GLU A 135 -14.49 7.98 3.76
C GLU A 135 -14.25 9.49 3.80
N ILE A 136 -13.07 9.99 3.41
CA ILE A 136 -12.83 11.44 3.34
C ILE A 136 -13.75 12.12 2.30
N GLY A 137 -14.02 11.46 1.17
CA GLY A 137 -14.98 11.92 0.17
C GLY A 137 -16.40 12.02 0.73
N GLU A 138 -16.83 11.04 1.53
CA GLU A 138 -18.13 11.08 2.23
C GLU A 138 -18.21 12.17 3.30
N ARG A 139 -17.14 12.35 4.10
CA ARG A 139 -17.06 13.40 5.13
C ARG A 139 -17.16 14.80 4.50
N GLU A 140 -16.54 15.01 3.34
CA GLU A 140 -16.66 16.26 2.56
C GLU A 140 -17.94 16.33 1.69
N LYS A 141 -18.79 15.28 1.77
CA LYS A 141 -20.08 15.16 1.08
C LYS A 141 -19.95 15.27 -0.44
N MET A 142 -19.02 14.51 -1.02
CA MET A 142 -18.93 14.32 -2.47
C MET A 142 -20.13 13.50 -2.94
N GLU A 143 -20.88 14.03 -3.91
CA GLU A 143 -22.08 13.37 -4.44
C GLU A 143 -21.77 12.29 -5.48
N ARG A 144 -20.60 12.39 -6.13
CA ARG A 144 -20.19 11.51 -7.22
C ARG A 144 -18.72 11.10 -7.04
N MET A 145 -18.52 9.84 -6.68
CA MET A 145 -17.23 9.20 -6.48
C MET A 145 -17.12 7.97 -7.38
N PHE A 146 -16.08 7.93 -8.21
CA PHE A 146 -15.83 6.86 -9.17
C PHE A 146 -14.54 6.13 -8.81
N LEU A 147 -14.63 4.82 -8.64
CA LEU A 147 -13.50 3.94 -8.34
C LEU A 147 -13.00 3.29 -9.63
N HIS A 148 -11.68 3.33 -9.82
CA HIS A 148 -10.99 2.73 -10.94
C HIS A 148 -9.99 1.72 -10.39
N LEU A 149 -10.35 0.43 -10.45
CA LEU A 149 -9.62 -0.63 -9.75
C LEU A 149 -8.52 -1.19 -10.64
N PHE A 150 -7.28 -1.08 -10.22
CA PHE A 150 -6.18 -1.80 -10.87
C PHE A 150 -6.02 -3.16 -10.19
N LEU A 151 -6.04 -4.26 -10.94
CA LEU A 151 -5.98 -5.61 -10.39
C LEU A 151 -4.53 -6.07 -10.28
N ASP A 152 -4.19 -6.74 -9.18
CA ASP A 152 -2.81 -7.06 -8.84
C ASP A 152 -2.30 -8.36 -9.45
N GLY A 153 -2.50 -9.49 -8.77
CA GLY A 153 -2.03 -10.81 -9.22
C GLY A 153 -0.52 -11.02 -9.19
N ARG A 154 0.25 -10.04 -8.71
CA ARG A 154 1.70 -10.08 -8.65
C ARG A 154 2.24 -9.92 -7.24
N ASP A 155 1.77 -8.92 -6.49
CA ASP A 155 2.10 -8.79 -5.06
C ASP A 155 1.13 -9.61 -4.18
N THR A 156 -0.03 -9.99 -4.75
CA THR A 156 -0.99 -10.96 -4.22
C THR A 156 -1.11 -12.19 -5.14
N PRO A 157 -1.78 -13.29 -4.73
CA PRO A 157 -1.96 -14.46 -5.60
C PRO A 157 -2.64 -14.11 -6.93
N PRO A 158 -2.29 -14.79 -8.05
CA PRO A 158 -2.73 -14.42 -9.41
C PRO A 158 -4.25 -14.35 -9.66
N ASN A 159 -5.07 -15.02 -8.86
CA ASN A 159 -6.54 -15.08 -9.00
C ASN A 159 -7.24 -14.64 -7.70
N SER A 160 -6.79 -13.54 -7.09
CA SER A 160 -7.30 -13.03 -5.81
C SER A 160 -8.23 -11.82 -5.93
N ALA A 161 -8.25 -11.12 -7.06
CA ALA A 161 -9.03 -9.89 -7.26
C ALA A 161 -10.53 -10.08 -7.00
N LYS A 162 -11.08 -11.25 -7.34
CA LYS A 162 -12.50 -11.57 -7.08
C LYS A 162 -12.88 -11.38 -5.62
N GLU A 163 -12.02 -11.79 -4.69
CA GLU A 163 -12.30 -11.70 -3.27
C GLU A 163 -12.16 -10.25 -2.77
N PHE A 164 -11.11 -9.54 -3.18
CA PHE A 164 -10.96 -8.11 -2.85
C PHE A 164 -12.10 -7.26 -3.40
N ALA A 165 -12.52 -7.51 -4.65
CA ALA A 165 -13.65 -6.84 -5.27
C ALA A 165 -14.95 -7.10 -4.50
N ARG A 166 -15.22 -8.35 -4.11
CA ARG A 166 -16.39 -8.71 -3.30
C ARG A 166 -16.39 -8.00 -1.95
N GLN A 167 -15.24 -7.91 -1.29
CA GLN A 167 -15.11 -7.20 -0.02
C GLN A 167 -15.33 -5.70 -0.18
N LEU A 168 -14.78 -5.09 -1.23
CA LEU A 168 -14.99 -3.68 -1.53
C LEU A 168 -16.46 -3.38 -1.84
N GLU A 169 -17.10 -4.18 -2.71
CA GLU A 169 -18.53 -4.07 -3.02
C GLU A 169 -19.41 -4.16 -1.76
N ALA A 170 -19.08 -5.09 -0.85
CA ALA A 170 -19.77 -5.21 0.43
C ALA A 170 -19.60 -3.96 1.31
N ARG A 171 -18.41 -3.34 1.33
CA ARG A 171 -18.12 -2.12 2.11
C ARG A 171 -18.80 -0.88 1.57
N ILE A 172 -18.93 -0.78 0.24
CA ILE A 172 -19.59 0.37 -0.41
C ILE A 172 -21.11 0.18 -0.59
N LYS A 173 -21.63 -1.00 -0.27
CA LYS A 173 -23.07 -1.28 -0.31
C LYS A 173 -23.84 -0.26 0.54
N GLY A 174 -24.86 0.37 -0.06
CA GLY A 174 -25.65 1.41 0.59
C GLY A 174 -25.03 2.82 0.52
N ARG A 175 -23.91 3.01 -0.18
CA ARG A 175 -23.29 4.32 -0.43
C ARG A 175 -23.54 4.76 -1.88
N PRO A 176 -24.70 5.37 -2.21
CA PRO A 176 -25.10 5.63 -3.60
C PRO A 176 -24.18 6.61 -4.36
N ALA A 177 -23.36 7.37 -3.63
CA ALA A 177 -22.37 8.27 -4.19
C ALA A 177 -21.12 7.56 -4.72
N VAL A 178 -20.86 6.30 -4.31
CA VAL A 178 -19.65 5.55 -4.66
C VAL A 178 -19.98 4.49 -5.71
N ARG A 179 -19.28 4.52 -6.84
CA ARG A 179 -19.49 3.58 -7.95
C ARG A 179 -18.16 3.05 -8.47
N ILE A 180 -18.07 1.77 -8.80
CA ILE A 180 -16.89 1.22 -9.48
C ILE A 180 -17.10 1.40 -10.98
N ALA A 181 -16.32 2.29 -11.59
CA ALA A 181 -16.47 2.69 -13.00
C ALA A 181 -15.67 1.78 -13.94
N THR A 182 -14.45 1.41 -13.54
CA THR A 182 -13.55 0.61 -14.38
C THR A 182 -12.72 -0.36 -13.55
N LEU A 183 -12.28 -1.42 -14.21
CA LEU A 183 -11.23 -2.32 -13.71
C LEU A 183 -10.20 -2.59 -14.81
N SER A 184 -8.94 -2.77 -14.44
CA SER A 184 -7.84 -3.04 -15.37
C SER A 184 -6.75 -3.83 -14.67
N GLY A 185 -6.19 -4.85 -15.31
CA GLY A 185 -4.96 -5.46 -14.83
C GLY A 185 -3.82 -4.44 -14.71
N ARG A 186 -2.97 -4.57 -13.70
CA ARG A 186 -1.81 -3.69 -13.48
C ARG A 186 -0.84 -3.68 -14.66
N TYR A 187 -0.82 -4.74 -15.47
CA TYR A 187 -0.04 -4.80 -16.72
C TYR A 187 -0.35 -3.64 -17.67
N TYR A 188 -1.61 -3.18 -17.70
CA TYR A 188 -2.05 -2.05 -18.52
C TYR A 188 -1.95 -0.72 -17.79
N ALA A 189 -2.43 -0.66 -16.54
CA ALA A 189 -2.59 0.59 -15.80
C ALA A 189 -1.31 1.06 -15.08
N MET A 190 -0.31 0.20 -14.91
CA MET A 190 0.91 0.46 -14.13
C MET A 190 2.19 0.01 -14.87
N ASP A 191 2.20 0.11 -16.21
CA ASP A 191 3.42 -0.12 -16.98
C ASP A 191 4.50 0.92 -16.59
N ARG A 192 5.74 0.46 -16.48
CA ARG A 192 6.91 1.29 -16.17
C ARG A 192 8.03 1.15 -17.21
N ASP A 193 7.77 0.41 -18.28
CA ASP A 193 8.72 0.10 -19.34
C ASP A 193 8.48 0.98 -20.59
N ARG A 194 7.62 2.00 -20.47
CA ARG A 194 7.24 2.95 -21.53
C ARG A 194 6.54 2.26 -22.72
N ARG A 195 5.79 1.20 -22.44
CA ARG A 195 4.92 0.54 -23.42
C ARG A 195 3.58 1.26 -23.47
N TRP A 196 3.58 2.36 -24.21
CA TRP A 196 2.46 3.27 -24.30
C TRP A 196 1.19 2.61 -24.85
N GLU A 197 1.30 1.56 -25.66
CA GLU A 197 0.16 0.80 -26.16
C GLU A 197 -0.65 0.11 -25.03
N ARG A 198 0.01 -0.19 -23.91
CA ARG A 198 -0.65 -0.74 -22.72
C ARG A 198 -1.33 0.34 -21.91
N THR A 199 -0.59 1.43 -21.70
CA THR A 199 -1.07 2.61 -20.96
C THR A 199 -2.25 3.25 -21.69
N GLU A 200 -2.23 3.30 -23.02
CA GLU A 200 -3.31 3.81 -23.86
C GLU A 200 -4.61 3.03 -23.65
N LYS A 201 -4.56 1.69 -23.60
CA LYS A 201 -5.76 0.88 -23.33
C LYS A 201 -6.39 1.22 -21.98
N ALA A 202 -5.58 1.39 -20.94
CA ALA A 202 -6.08 1.80 -19.62
C ALA A 202 -6.62 3.23 -19.66
N TYR A 203 -5.90 4.16 -20.31
CA TYR A 203 -6.29 5.55 -20.45
C TYR A 203 -7.65 5.72 -21.16
N LEU A 204 -7.85 5.02 -22.29
CA LEU A 204 -9.09 5.04 -23.06
C LEU A 204 -10.28 4.50 -22.23
N ALA A 205 -10.08 3.45 -21.44
CA ALA A 205 -11.11 2.95 -20.54
C ALA A 205 -11.44 3.95 -19.43
N LEU A 206 -10.43 4.64 -18.87
CA LEU A 206 -10.58 5.62 -17.80
C LEU A 206 -11.27 6.93 -18.24
N THR A 207 -11.00 7.37 -19.47
CA THR A 207 -11.37 8.72 -19.94
C THR A 207 -12.51 8.72 -20.95
N GLU A 208 -12.54 7.75 -21.86
CA GLU A 208 -13.50 7.68 -22.97
C GLU A 208 -14.51 6.55 -22.82
N GLY A 209 -14.36 5.69 -21.80
CA GLY A 209 -15.21 4.52 -21.62
C GLY A 209 -14.96 3.44 -22.68
N VAL A 210 -13.80 3.48 -23.34
CA VAL A 210 -13.42 2.56 -24.41
C VAL A 210 -12.63 1.39 -23.82
N GLY A 211 -13.24 0.21 -23.82
CA GLY A 211 -12.67 -1.01 -23.28
C GLY A 211 -13.65 -2.17 -23.37
N VAL A 212 -13.30 -3.30 -22.76
CA VAL A 212 -14.25 -4.42 -22.59
C VAL A 212 -15.43 -3.91 -21.76
N GLN A 213 -16.65 -4.34 -22.10
CA GLN A 213 -17.85 -3.92 -21.38
C GLN A 213 -18.33 -5.04 -20.46
N ALA A 214 -18.69 -4.69 -19.23
CA ALA A 214 -19.25 -5.63 -18.27
C ALA A 214 -20.42 -5.02 -17.50
N SER A 215 -21.35 -5.87 -17.03
CA SER A 215 -22.48 -5.44 -16.21
C SER A 215 -22.09 -5.27 -14.74
N SER A 216 -21.04 -5.96 -14.29
CA SER A 216 -20.50 -5.84 -12.93
C SER A 216 -19.00 -6.16 -12.87
N VAL A 217 -18.37 -5.76 -11.77
CA VAL A 217 -16.95 -6.03 -11.51
C VAL A 217 -16.70 -7.53 -11.38
N LEU A 218 -17.55 -8.23 -10.62
CA LEU A 218 -17.40 -9.68 -10.42
C LEU A 218 -17.60 -10.46 -11.72
N GLU A 219 -18.53 -10.04 -12.58
CA GLU A 219 -18.71 -10.65 -13.90
C GLU A 219 -17.47 -10.45 -14.78
N ALA A 220 -16.91 -9.24 -14.82
CA ALA A 220 -15.71 -8.95 -15.60
C ALA A 220 -14.53 -9.84 -15.20
N ILE A 221 -14.25 -9.94 -13.90
CA ILE A 221 -13.19 -10.81 -13.36
C ILE A 221 -13.49 -12.28 -13.69
N GLN A 222 -14.74 -12.72 -13.50
CA GLN A 222 -15.11 -14.11 -13.74
C GLN A 222 -14.97 -14.51 -15.22
N LYS A 223 -15.32 -13.63 -16.16
CA LYS A 223 -15.12 -13.85 -17.59
C LYS A 223 -13.64 -13.91 -17.95
N SER A 224 -12.84 -12.98 -17.44
CA SER A 224 -11.39 -13.00 -17.65
C SER A 224 -10.75 -14.31 -17.20
N TYR A 225 -11.16 -14.83 -16.04
CA TYR A 225 -10.66 -16.12 -15.54
C TYR A 225 -11.11 -17.31 -16.40
N GLN A 226 -12.31 -17.26 -17.00
CA GLN A 226 -12.78 -18.29 -17.94
C GLN A 226 -11.95 -18.31 -19.23
N ASP A 227 -11.41 -17.15 -19.62
CA ASP A 227 -10.49 -16.99 -20.73
C ASP A 227 -9.02 -17.25 -20.33
N GLU A 228 -8.78 -17.81 -19.14
CA GLU A 228 -7.46 -18.09 -18.56
C GLU A 228 -6.56 -16.84 -18.38
N VAL A 229 -7.17 -15.66 -18.33
CA VAL A 229 -6.49 -14.37 -18.09
C VAL A 229 -6.64 -14.01 -16.61
N THR A 230 -5.51 -14.07 -15.89
CA THR A 230 -5.39 -13.77 -14.46
C THR A 230 -5.37 -12.26 -14.16
N ASP A 231 -5.43 -11.89 -12.88
CA ASP A 231 -5.59 -10.51 -12.38
C ASP A 231 -4.67 -9.49 -13.05
N GLU A 232 -3.37 -9.79 -13.14
CA GLU A 232 -2.36 -8.89 -13.68
C GLU A 232 -2.68 -8.45 -15.12
N PHE A 233 -3.33 -9.33 -15.89
CA PHE A 233 -3.53 -9.20 -17.34
C PHE A 233 -4.99 -8.95 -17.75
N VAL A 234 -5.90 -8.75 -16.79
CA VAL A 234 -7.29 -8.41 -17.11
C VAL A 234 -7.33 -7.17 -18.00
N LEU A 235 -8.02 -7.26 -19.14
CA LEU A 235 -8.13 -6.14 -20.06
C LEU A 235 -8.85 -4.95 -19.40
N PRO A 236 -8.49 -3.70 -19.76
CA PRO A 236 -9.23 -2.53 -19.32
C PRO A 236 -10.72 -2.66 -19.65
N THR A 237 -11.53 -2.66 -18.60
CA THR A 237 -12.95 -2.99 -18.62
C THR A 237 -13.75 -1.87 -17.98
N VAL A 238 -14.87 -1.51 -18.61
CA VAL A 238 -15.79 -0.46 -18.20
C VAL A 238 -17.09 -1.10 -17.70
N VAL A 239 -17.57 -0.62 -16.55
CA VAL A 239 -18.81 -1.10 -15.93
C VAL A 239 -19.96 -0.20 -16.41
N GLN A 240 -20.84 -0.74 -17.24
CA GLN A 240 -21.76 0.03 -18.09
C GLN A 240 -22.68 1.01 -17.35
N GLU A 241 -23.14 0.67 -16.15
CA GLU A 241 -24.07 1.52 -15.37
C GLU A 241 -23.35 2.55 -14.46
N HIS A 242 -22.03 2.54 -14.47
CA HIS A 242 -21.22 3.27 -13.49
C HIS A 242 -20.16 4.17 -14.14
N PHE A 243 -20.02 4.12 -15.46
CA PHE A 243 -19.12 5.03 -16.15
C PHE A 243 -19.65 6.48 -16.05
N PRO A 244 -18.80 7.45 -15.71
CA PRO A 244 -19.20 8.84 -15.67
C PRO A 244 -19.63 9.31 -17.06
N GLU A 245 -20.87 9.79 -17.22
CA GLU A 245 -21.30 10.47 -18.44
C GLU A 245 -20.38 11.67 -18.73
N ALA A 246 -20.11 11.96 -20.00
CA ALA A 246 -19.33 13.13 -20.39
C ALA A 246 -19.92 14.39 -19.71
N ALA A 247 -19.05 15.23 -19.15
CA ALA A 247 -19.50 16.52 -18.65
C ALA A 247 -19.99 17.35 -19.85
N VAL A 248 -21.29 17.64 -19.89
CA VAL A 248 -21.91 18.55 -20.87
C VAL A 248 -21.51 19.99 -20.54
#